data_AF-A0A5C6CHE4-F1
#
_entry.id   AF-A0A5C6CHE4-F1
#
_cell.length_a   1.000
_cell.length_b   1.000
_cell.length_c   1.000
_cell.angle_alpha   90.00
_cell.angle_beta   90.00
_cell.angle_gamma   90.00
#
_symmetry.space_group_name_H-M   'P 1'
#
loop_
_entity.id
_entity.type
_entity.pdbx_description
1 polymer ?
#
loop_
_entity_poly.entity_id
_entity_poly.type
_entity_poly.pdbx_seq_one_letter_code
_entity_poly.pdbx_strand_id
1 'polypeptide(L)'
;MVKNFLKRIQKSVVDAYDPDRDERVKSIAAQFFLGLKTQRQQFSLEKQIARFDVTNSDIRKATKLAFRQLLQNIWKDGVVSEKEKETVQWVVRALELSDKDALALQREYAVEQFRTSLAHAMDDGVLSDDEYLHLEHVASVVGSTASRIAREYFESEGESFIRAMFLSATESGELTREEWQTLVQTSMRFGFSERELSRLVQSPAKQFVEHVLADAKADAILTDEEREQIESLLEMLSLDDDFCTYVRRQMNEFVMLCNISQGRLPTLDVPKSFEIRSGEIVHAYAGADLVVTKVHKSGPVQVVHQGALLLLDSRAVFQSATHAQSVNLRKIIGLGGDARQINFQLNGKPVWTLRLHRSNPWFLLIFRKAVELANQTATRTSDMATSRHIPRDVRQRVWQRYGGQCADCGARDYLEFDHIIPVAKGGSNMDSNIQLLCRRCNLKKSDHI
;
A
#
# COMPACT_ATOMS: atom_id res chain seq x y z
N MET A 1 -39.21 62.37 36.68
CA MET A 1 -38.55 62.12 35.38
C MET A 1 -38.18 60.65 35.17
N VAL A 2 -37.60 59.97 36.17
CA VAL A 2 -37.20 58.54 36.12
C VAL A 2 -38.36 57.55 35.90
N LYS A 3 -39.54 57.78 36.49
CA LYS A 3 -40.73 56.91 36.30
C LYS A 3 -41.28 56.89 34.86
N ASN A 4 -41.13 57.98 34.10
CA ASN A 4 -41.55 58.03 32.69
C ASN A 4 -40.51 57.41 31.75
N PHE A 5 -39.23 57.41 32.14
CA PHE A 5 -38.17 56.72 31.40
C PHE A 5 -38.28 55.20 31.55
N LEU A 6 -38.51 54.70 32.77
CA LEU A 6 -38.75 53.27 33.03
C LEU A 6 -40.03 52.76 32.35
N LYS A 7 -41.12 53.55 32.29
CA LYS A 7 -42.32 53.19 31.52
C LYS A 7 -42.08 53.13 30.01
N ARG A 8 -41.20 53.98 29.44
CA ARG A 8 -40.82 53.91 28.02
C ARG A 8 -39.96 52.68 27.72
N ILE A 9 -39.05 52.31 28.62
CA ILE A 9 -38.24 51.07 28.51
C ILE A 9 -39.12 49.83 28.68
N GLN A 10 -40.06 49.82 29.63
CA GLN A 10 -40.99 48.70 29.80
C GLN A 10 -41.90 48.52 28.58
N LYS A 11 -42.39 49.62 27.96
CA LYS A 11 -43.17 49.55 26.73
C LYS A 11 -42.32 49.05 25.54
N SER A 12 -41.08 49.51 25.41
CA SER A 12 -40.16 49.05 24.34
C SER A 12 -39.59 47.64 24.56
N VAL A 13 -39.59 47.12 25.79
CA VAL A 13 -39.22 45.72 26.10
C VAL A 13 -40.42 44.77 25.96
N VAL A 14 -41.65 45.24 26.23
CA VAL A 14 -42.88 44.48 25.95
C VAL A 14 -43.19 44.48 24.44
N ASP A 15 -42.92 45.56 23.71
CA ASP A 15 -42.97 45.59 22.24
C ASP A 15 -41.85 44.74 21.60
N ALA A 16 -40.78 44.42 22.35
CA ALA A 16 -39.69 43.56 21.89
C ALA A 16 -39.97 42.06 22.08
N TYR A 17 -40.94 41.70 22.93
CA TYR A 17 -41.41 40.34 23.13
C TYR A 17 -42.89 40.25 22.76
N ASP A 18 -43.17 40.48 21.48
CA ASP A 18 -44.45 40.17 20.88
C ASP A 18 -44.50 38.65 20.57
N PRO A 19 -45.19 37.84 21.39
CA PRO A 19 -45.21 36.39 21.25
C PRO A 19 -45.87 35.95 19.93
N ASP A 20 -46.72 36.79 19.35
CA ASP A 20 -47.46 36.52 18.12
C ASP A 20 -46.77 37.11 16.88
N ARG A 21 -45.62 37.78 17.07
CA ARG A 21 -44.86 38.42 15.98
C ARG A 21 -44.51 37.44 14.89
N ASP A 22 -44.02 36.27 15.26
CA ASP A 22 -43.59 35.24 14.31
C ASP A 22 -44.80 34.64 13.57
N GLU A 23 -45.94 34.44 14.23
CA GLU A 23 -47.18 34.00 13.57
C GLU A 23 -47.71 35.06 12.59
N ARG A 24 -47.67 36.33 12.98
CA ARG A 24 -48.07 37.44 12.11
C ARG A 24 -47.17 37.55 10.88
N VAL A 25 -45.85 37.45 11.05
CA VAL A 25 -44.90 37.46 9.94
C VAL A 25 -45.13 36.26 9.00
N LYS A 26 -45.40 35.06 9.54
CA LYS A 26 -45.77 33.87 8.73
C LYS A 26 -47.08 34.08 7.94
N SER A 27 -48.09 34.67 8.58
CA SER A 27 -49.37 34.98 7.94
C SER A 27 -49.20 35.96 6.77
N ILE A 28 -48.41 37.02 6.97
CA ILE A 28 -48.10 38.01 5.91
C ILE A 28 -47.32 37.36 4.77
N ALA A 29 -46.32 36.53 5.08
CA ALA A 29 -45.56 35.79 4.08
C ALA A 29 -46.47 34.89 3.22
N ALA A 30 -47.42 34.20 3.84
CA ALA A 30 -48.40 33.38 3.13
C ALA A 30 -49.29 34.22 2.20
N GLN A 31 -49.70 35.42 2.62
CA GLN A 31 -50.45 36.34 1.77
C GLN A 31 -49.62 36.88 0.60
N PHE A 32 -48.35 37.22 0.83
CA PHE A 32 -47.44 37.61 -0.26
C PHE A 32 -47.28 36.49 -1.27
N PHE A 33 -47.04 35.26 -0.81
CA PHE A 33 -46.91 34.09 -1.67
C PHE A 33 -48.19 33.80 -2.48
N LEU A 34 -49.36 33.87 -1.82
CA LEU A 34 -50.66 33.73 -2.51
C LEU A 34 -50.88 34.85 -3.54
N GLY A 35 -50.51 36.08 -3.21
CA GLY A 35 -50.56 37.23 -4.11
C GLY A 35 -49.69 37.02 -5.35
N LEU A 36 -48.45 36.56 -5.18
CA LEU A 36 -47.56 36.25 -6.30
C LEU A 36 -48.17 35.20 -7.24
N LYS A 37 -48.82 34.17 -6.68
CA LYS A 37 -49.45 33.08 -7.46
C LYS A 37 -50.70 33.54 -8.22
N THR A 38 -51.53 34.37 -7.59
CA THR A 38 -52.85 34.77 -8.11
C THR A 38 -52.79 36.02 -8.99
N GLN A 39 -51.98 37.01 -8.63
CA GLN A 39 -51.92 38.32 -9.29
C GLN A 39 -50.83 38.38 -10.37
N ARG A 40 -49.81 37.52 -10.31
CA ARG A 40 -48.68 37.45 -11.26
C ARG A 40 -48.15 38.87 -11.57
N GLN A 41 -48.15 39.30 -12.83
CA GLN A 41 -47.62 40.61 -13.24
C GLN A 41 -48.34 41.82 -12.62
N GLN A 42 -49.53 41.64 -12.04
CA GLN A 42 -50.26 42.72 -11.34
C GLN A 42 -49.92 42.80 -9.85
N PHE A 43 -49.06 41.91 -9.34
CA PHE A 43 -48.62 41.92 -7.95
C PHE A 43 -47.85 43.21 -7.65
N SER A 44 -48.16 43.84 -6.52
CA SER A 44 -47.46 45.01 -6.00
C SER A 44 -47.28 44.85 -4.51
N LEU A 45 -46.03 44.83 -4.06
CA LEU A 45 -45.68 44.67 -2.66
C LEU A 45 -46.23 45.83 -1.82
N GLU A 46 -46.10 47.07 -2.29
CA GLU A 46 -46.66 48.26 -1.63
C GLU A 46 -48.18 48.12 -1.35
N LYS A 47 -48.96 47.67 -2.34
CA LYS A 47 -50.41 47.46 -2.19
C LYS A 47 -50.75 46.34 -1.21
N GLN A 48 -49.89 45.34 -1.08
CA GLN A 48 -50.07 44.24 -0.14
C GLN A 48 -49.70 44.69 1.28
N ILE A 49 -48.60 45.44 1.44
CA ILE A 49 -48.16 46.00 2.72
C ILE A 49 -49.20 46.95 3.31
N ALA A 50 -49.83 47.80 2.48
CA ALA A 50 -50.84 48.78 2.93
C ALA A 50 -52.05 48.16 3.65
N ARG A 51 -52.22 46.83 3.58
CA ARG A 51 -53.29 46.09 4.26
C ARG A 51 -52.94 45.69 5.69
N PHE A 52 -51.70 45.92 6.12
CA PHE A 52 -51.17 45.48 7.39
C PHE A 52 -50.53 46.65 8.15
N ASP A 53 -50.77 46.70 9.46
CA ASP A 53 -50.09 47.63 10.37
C ASP A 53 -48.85 46.93 10.96
N VAL A 54 -47.73 46.99 10.24
CA VAL A 54 -46.50 46.26 10.58
C VAL A 54 -45.22 47.06 10.35
N THR A 55 -44.15 46.68 11.04
CA THR A 55 -42.86 47.37 10.92
C THR A 55 -42.11 46.96 9.65
N ASN A 56 -41.19 47.80 9.19
CA ASN A 56 -40.26 47.47 8.09
C ASN A 56 -39.44 46.20 8.36
N SER A 57 -39.15 45.90 9.63
CA SER A 57 -38.46 44.67 10.01
C SER A 57 -39.32 43.43 9.76
N ASP A 58 -40.64 43.51 9.98
CA ASP A 58 -41.56 42.40 9.79
C ASP A 58 -41.80 42.13 8.30
N ILE A 59 -41.92 43.21 7.52
CA ILE A 59 -42.01 43.13 6.04
C ILE A 59 -40.77 42.45 5.45
N ARG A 60 -39.56 42.83 5.91
CA ARG A 60 -38.32 42.17 5.48
C ARG A 60 -38.26 40.69 5.84
N LYS A 61 -38.76 40.30 7.02
CA LYS A 61 -38.84 38.88 7.38
C LYS A 61 -39.89 38.14 6.55
N ALA A 62 -41.05 38.76 6.31
CA ALA A 62 -42.15 38.16 5.58
C ALA A 62 -41.83 37.96 4.08
N THR A 63 -41.15 38.94 3.45
CA THR A 63 -40.66 38.81 2.06
C THR A 63 -39.64 37.68 1.94
N LYS A 64 -38.67 37.57 2.87
CA LYS A 64 -37.73 36.44 2.92
C LYS A 64 -38.43 35.09 3.11
N LEU A 65 -39.44 35.00 3.98
CA LEU A 65 -40.21 33.77 4.18
C LEU A 65 -41.06 33.39 2.96
N ALA A 66 -41.72 34.37 2.31
CA ALA A 66 -42.46 34.12 1.08
C ALA A 66 -41.54 33.62 -0.04
N PHE A 67 -40.32 34.18 -0.12
CA PHE A 67 -39.31 33.71 -1.06
C PHE A 67 -38.79 32.32 -0.72
N ARG A 68 -38.55 31.99 0.55
CA ARG A 68 -38.22 30.61 0.98
C ARG A 68 -39.31 29.61 0.56
N GLN A 69 -40.57 29.97 0.71
CA GLN A 69 -41.68 29.09 0.30
C GLN A 69 -41.71 28.87 -1.22
N LEU A 70 -41.32 29.86 -2.02
CA LEU A 70 -41.10 29.67 -3.45
C LEU A 70 -39.94 28.72 -3.72
N LEU A 71 -38.78 28.97 -3.12
CA LEU A 71 -37.59 28.13 -3.32
C LEU A 71 -37.85 26.69 -2.93
N GLN A 72 -38.54 26.43 -1.82
CA GLN A 72 -38.91 25.08 -1.41
C GLN A 72 -39.76 24.35 -2.47
N ASN A 73 -40.62 25.05 -3.21
CA ASN A 73 -41.41 24.44 -4.28
C ASN A 73 -40.59 24.20 -5.55
N ILE A 74 -39.71 25.14 -5.90
CA ILE A 74 -38.83 25.04 -7.08
C ILE A 74 -37.78 23.94 -6.91
N TRP A 75 -37.20 23.81 -5.72
CA TRP A 75 -36.19 22.80 -5.44
C TRP A 75 -36.77 21.44 -5.08
N LYS A 76 -38.09 21.26 -5.17
CA LYS A 76 -38.77 20.04 -4.72
C LYS A 76 -38.38 18.79 -5.52
N ASP A 77 -38.14 18.95 -6.81
CA ASP A 77 -37.69 17.88 -7.71
C ASP A 77 -36.18 17.90 -7.94
N GLY A 78 -35.46 18.82 -7.28
CA GLY A 78 -34.01 18.96 -7.37
C GLY A 78 -33.49 19.53 -8.68
N VAL A 79 -34.35 19.95 -9.62
CA VAL A 79 -33.94 20.44 -10.94
C VAL A 79 -34.62 21.77 -11.24
N VAL A 80 -33.81 22.84 -11.32
CA VAL A 80 -34.34 24.18 -11.63
C VAL A 80 -34.34 24.43 -13.13
N SER A 81 -35.51 24.46 -13.74
CA SER A 81 -35.69 24.79 -15.15
C SER A 81 -35.43 26.28 -15.46
N GLU A 82 -35.17 26.63 -16.72
CA GLU A 82 -35.01 28.04 -17.15
C GLU A 82 -36.25 28.89 -16.82
N LYS A 83 -37.46 28.32 -16.93
CA LYS A 83 -38.71 29.01 -16.55
C LYS A 83 -38.76 29.31 -15.05
N GLU A 84 -38.21 28.43 -14.23
CA GLU A 84 -38.13 28.64 -12.78
C GLU A 84 -37.07 29.67 -12.43
N LYS A 85 -35.93 29.71 -13.14
CA LYS A 85 -34.94 30.80 -13.01
C LYS A 85 -35.57 32.16 -13.33
N GLU A 86 -36.33 32.26 -14.42
CA GLU A 86 -37.10 33.46 -14.75
C GLU A 86 -38.12 33.82 -13.66
N THR A 87 -38.80 32.82 -13.11
CA THR A 87 -39.77 33.01 -12.01
C THR A 87 -39.09 33.54 -10.76
N VAL A 88 -37.92 33.00 -10.38
CA VAL A 88 -37.13 33.48 -9.26
C VAL A 88 -36.73 34.95 -9.46
N GLN A 89 -36.18 35.30 -10.62
CA GLN A 89 -35.80 36.68 -10.95
C GLN A 89 -36.99 37.64 -10.93
N TRP A 90 -38.16 37.19 -11.38
CA TRP A 90 -39.38 37.97 -11.28
C TRP A 90 -39.82 38.15 -9.82
N VAL A 91 -39.83 37.10 -9.00
CA VAL A 91 -40.24 37.20 -7.59
C VAL A 91 -39.28 38.05 -6.77
N VAL A 92 -37.96 37.97 -7.00
CA VAL A 92 -36.97 38.82 -6.35
C VAL A 92 -37.28 40.30 -6.58
N ARG A 93 -37.61 40.68 -7.82
CA ARG A 93 -38.04 42.04 -8.17
C ARG A 93 -39.40 42.40 -7.55
N ALA A 94 -40.36 41.47 -7.60
CA ALA A 94 -41.71 41.69 -7.07
C ALA A 94 -41.75 41.85 -5.54
N LEU A 95 -40.85 41.19 -4.81
CA LEU A 95 -40.71 41.28 -3.36
C LEU A 95 -39.66 42.31 -2.90
N GLU A 96 -39.06 43.06 -3.83
CA GLU A 96 -38.04 44.09 -3.55
C GLU A 96 -36.89 43.57 -2.67
N LEU A 97 -36.48 42.31 -2.88
CA LEU A 97 -35.38 41.71 -2.14
C LEU A 97 -34.03 42.24 -2.65
N SER A 98 -33.08 42.44 -1.73
CA SER A 98 -31.71 42.76 -2.14
C SER A 98 -31.06 41.56 -2.82
N ASP A 99 -30.23 41.80 -3.85
CA ASP A 99 -29.51 40.74 -4.56
C ASP A 99 -28.69 39.86 -3.60
N LYS A 100 -28.11 40.47 -2.57
CA LYS A 100 -27.36 39.76 -1.52
C LYS A 100 -28.25 38.79 -0.73
N ASP A 101 -29.42 39.22 -0.29
CA ASP A 101 -30.34 38.37 0.47
C ASP A 101 -30.95 37.27 -0.41
N ALA A 102 -31.32 37.60 -1.64
CA ALA A 102 -31.86 36.63 -2.60
C ALA A 102 -30.83 35.55 -2.95
N LEU A 103 -29.57 35.93 -3.18
CA LEU A 103 -28.50 34.97 -3.47
C LEU A 103 -28.17 34.11 -2.25
N ALA A 104 -28.14 34.70 -1.04
CA ALA A 104 -27.89 33.95 0.19
C ALA A 104 -28.94 32.87 0.43
N LEU A 105 -30.23 33.20 0.24
CA LEU A 105 -31.32 32.23 0.37
C LEU A 105 -31.29 31.18 -0.73
N GLN A 106 -31.01 31.54 -1.98
CA GLN A 106 -30.85 30.55 -3.06
C GLN A 106 -29.69 29.59 -2.79
N ARG A 107 -28.57 30.10 -2.28
CA ARG A 107 -27.41 29.29 -1.90
C ARG A 107 -27.71 28.31 -0.78
N GLU A 108 -28.50 28.70 0.21
CA GLU A 108 -28.96 27.81 1.29
C GLU A 108 -29.63 26.54 0.73
N TYR A 109 -30.59 26.70 -0.20
CA TYR A 109 -31.30 25.57 -0.81
C TYR A 109 -30.44 24.79 -1.82
N ALA A 110 -29.62 25.48 -2.62
CA ALA A 110 -28.75 24.82 -3.58
C ALA A 110 -27.69 23.94 -2.89
N VAL A 111 -27.10 24.42 -1.79
CA VAL A 111 -26.14 23.63 -1.00
C VAL A 111 -26.83 22.42 -0.35
N GLU A 112 -28.02 22.60 0.23
CA GLU A 112 -28.75 21.48 0.81
C GLU A 112 -29.05 20.41 -0.24
N GLN A 113 -29.55 20.82 -1.41
CA GLN A 113 -29.84 19.86 -2.47
C GLN A 113 -28.57 19.24 -3.06
N PHE A 114 -27.49 20.01 -3.19
CA PHE A 114 -26.19 19.48 -3.58
C PHE A 114 -25.73 18.37 -2.64
N ARG A 115 -25.88 18.54 -1.32
CA ARG A 115 -25.53 17.52 -0.32
C ARG A 115 -26.37 16.27 -0.46
N THR A 116 -27.68 16.40 -0.64
CA THR A 116 -28.57 15.25 -0.83
C THR A 116 -28.24 14.48 -2.11
N SER A 117 -28.09 15.19 -3.24
CA SER A 117 -27.71 14.55 -4.51
C SER A 117 -26.33 13.91 -4.44
N LEU A 118 -25.36 14.56 -3.78
CA LEU A 118 -24.02 14.02 -3.60
C LEU A 118 -24.02 12.77 -2.74
N ALA A 119 -24.76 12.75 -1.63
CA ALA A 119 -24.86 11.58 -0.78
C ALA A 119 -25.47 10.38 -1.52
N HIS A 120 -26.45 10.61 -2.38
CA HIS A 120 -27.05 9.55 -3.20
C HIS A 120 -26.10 9.04 -4.29
N ALA A 121 -25.42 9.97 -4.99
CA ALA A 121 -24.46 9.61 -6.04
C ALA A 121 -23.20 8.93 -5.49
N MET A 122 -22.95 9.02 -4.18
CA MET A 122 -21.80 8.39 -3.52
C MET A 122 -22.14 7.04 -2.87
N ASP A 123 -23.37 6.55 -3.02
CA ASP A 123 -23.78 5.27 -2.42
C ASP A 123 -23.03 4.07 -3.02
N ASP A 124 -22.56 4.19 -4.27
CA ASP A 124 -21.71 3.20 -4.95
C ASP A 124 -20.21 3.57 -4.96
N GLY A 125 -19.84 4.70 -4.33
CA GLY A 125 -18.47 5.20 -4.25
C GLY A 125 -17.91 5.80 -5.55
N VAL A 126 -18.71 5.93 -6.61
CA VAL A 126 -18.25 6.42 -7.93
C VAL A 126 -19.17 7.52 -8.44
N LEU A 127 -18.60 8.69 -8.77
CA LEU A 127 -19.41 9.77 -9.35
C LEU A 127 -19.50 9.66 -10.87
N SER A 128 -20.61 9.17 -11.40
CA SER A 128 -20.83 9.06 -12.85
C SER A 128 -20.86 10.45 -13.53
N ASP A 129 -20.72 10.46 -14.87
CA ASP A 129 -20.80 11.70 -15.66
C ASP A 129 -22.16 12.39 -15.53
N ASP A 130 -23.25 11.62 -15.56
CA ASP A 130 -24.61 12.15 -15.46
C ASP A 130 -24.89 12.75 -14.07
N GLU A 131 -24.41 12.09 -13.01
CA GLU A 131 -24.53 12.60 -11.63
C GLU A 131 -23.69 13.85 -11.41
N TYR A 132 -22.46 13.88 -11.95
CA TYR A 132 -21.63 15.07 -11.90
C TYR A 132 -22.26 16.24 -12.67
N LEU A 133 -22.83 15.99 -13.86
CA LEU A 133 -23.55 17.00 -14.62
C LEU A 133 -24.77 17.54 -13.86
N HIS A 134 -25.49 16.67 -13.16
CA HIS A 134 -26.60 17.09 -12.29
C HIS A 134 -26.11 18.00 -11.15
N LEU A 135 -25.03 17.62 -10.46
CA LEU A 135 -24.41 18.44 -9.40
C LEU A 135 -23.90 19.79 -9.93
N GLU A 136 -23.29 19.80 -11.12
CA GLU A 136 -22.82 21.02 -11.79
C GLU A 136 -24.00 21.93 -12.16
N HIS A 137 -25.12 21.36 -12.61
CA HIS A 137 -26.33 22.11 -12.88
C HIS A 137 -26.89 22.77 -11.60
N VAL A 138 -26.98 22.03 -10.49
CA VAL A 138 -27.39 22.56 -9.17
C VAL A 138 -26.49 23.73 -8.74
N ALA A 139 -25.17 23.58 -8.87
CA ALA A 139 -24.22 24.62 -8.51
C ALA A 139 -24.32 25.87 -9.41
N SER A 140 -24.60 25.67 -10.70
CA SER A 140 -24.71 26.76 -11.67
C SER A 140 -25.86 27.74 -11.36
N VAL A 141 -26.94 27.26 -10.74
CA VAL A 141 -28.10 28.10 -10.35
C VAL A 141 -27.69 29.25 -9.43
N VAL A 142 -26.65 29.04 -8.61
CA VAL A 142 -26.15 30.03 -7.65
C VAL A 142 -24.81 30.66 -8.09
N GLY A 143 -24.46 30.52 -9.37
CA GLY A 143 -23.22 31.06 -9.93
C GLY A 143 -21.97 30.42 -9.33
N SER A 144 -22.02 29.12 -9.08
CA SER A 144 -20.92 28.30 -8.56
C SER A 144 -20.64 27.11 -9.48
N THR A 145 -19.56 26.40 -9.21
CA THR A 145 -19.27 25.08 -9.79
C THR A 145 -19.49 23.99 -8.74
N ALA A 146 -19.72 22.75 -9.16
CA ALA A 146 -19.83 21.60 -8.25
C ALA A 146 -18.55 21.45 -7.44
N SER A 147 -17.39 21.58 -8.08
CA SER A 147 -16.09 21.53 -7.44
C SER A 147 -15.93 22.56 -6.32
N ARG A 148 -16.43 23.80 -6.50
CA ARG A 148 -16.33 24.83 -5.45
C ARG A 148 -17.26 24.53 -4.28
N ILE A 149 -18.50 24.14 -4.54
CA ILE A 149 -19.46 23.78 -3.47
C ILE A 149 -18.98 22.55 -2.71
N ALA A 150 -18.49 21.52 -3.44
CA ALA A 150 -17.88 20.35 -2.84
C ALA A 150 -16.70 20.74 -1.96
N ARG A 151 -15.77 21.58 -2.44
CA ARG A 151 -14.61 22.00 -1.64
C ARG A 151 -15.01 22.74 -0.36
N GLU A 152 -15.99 23.63 -0.42
CA GLU A 152 -16.54 24.32 0.76
C GLU A 152 -17.24 23.34 1.72
N TYR A 153 -17.97 22.37 1.18
CA TYR A 153 -18.63 21.32 1.97
C TYR A 153 -17.61 20.44 2.70
N PHE A 154 -16.54 20.10 1.99
CA PHE A 154 -15.47 19.24 2.43
C PHE A 154 -14.33 19.99 3.14
N GLU A 155 -14.41 21.31 3.33
CA GLU A 155 -13.41 22.03 4.14
C GLU A 155 -13.43 21.60 5.62
N SER A 156 -14.58 21.12 6.13
CA SER A 156 -14.69 20.54 7.48
C SER A 156 -14.59 19.01 7.55
N GLU A 157 -14.92 18.29 6.47
CA GLU A 157 -15.04 16.81 6.47
C GLU A 157 -14.30 16.10 5.32
N GLY A 158 -13.65 16.83 4.43
CA GLY A 158 -13.12 16.35 3.15
C GLY A 158 -12.00 15.35 3.25
N GLU A 159 -11.09 15.53 4.22
CA GLU A 159 -10.03 14.56 4.45
C GLU A 159 -10.59 13.21 4.86
N SER A 160 -11.63 13.20 5.71
CA SER A 160 -12.31 11.98 6.15
C SER A 160 -13.04 11.32 5.00
N PHE A 161 -13.68 12.12 4.14
CA PHE A 161 -14.40 11.63 2.96
C PHE A 161 -13.46 10.95 1.95
N ILE A 162 -12.36 11.61 1.56
CA ILE A 162 -11.38 11.04 0.62
C ILE A 162 -10.75 9.76 1.17
N ARG A 163 -10.48 9.72 2.48
CA ARG A 163 -10.01 8.50 3.16
C ARG A 163 -11.06 7.40 3.13
N ALA A 164 -12.33 7.71 3.35
CA ALA A 164 -13.41 6.73 3.30
C ALA A 164 -13.57 6.13 1.90
N MET A 165 -13.52 6.95 0.84
CA MET A 165 -13.52 6.47 -0.54
C MET A 165 -12.35 5.52 -0.81
N PHE A 166 -11.14 5.89 -0.38
CA PHE A 166 -9.97 5.01 -0.50
C PHE A 166 -10.17 3.68 0.23
N LEU A 167 -10.64 3.72 1.48
CA LEU A 167 -10.86 2.53 2.29
C LEU A 167 -11.91 1.60 1.66
N SER A 168 -12.98 2.16 1.12
CA SER A 168 -14.01 1.40 0.40
C SER A 168 -13.45 0.75 -0.87
N ALA A 169 -12.64 1.47 -1.65
CA ALA A 169 -11.98 0.91 -2.83
C ALA A 169 -11.02 -0.23 -2.49
N THR A 170 -10.43 -0.23 -1.29
CA THR A 170 -9.50 -1.27 -0.82
C THR A 170 -10.14 -2.38 0.03
N GLU A 171 -11.47 -2.36 0.21
CA GLU A 171 -12.17 -3.27 1.12
C GLU A 171 -12.03 -4.75 0.71
N SER A 172 -11.90 -5.00 -0.60
CA SER A 172 -11.67 -6.33 -1.17
C SER A 172 -10.29 -6.92 -0.85
N GLY A 173 -9.36 -6.10 -0.34
CA GLY A 173 -7.94 -6.47 -0.21
C GLY A 173 -7.12 -6.27 -1.49
N GLU A 174 -7.77 -5.87 -2.59
CA GLU A 174 -7.12 -5.59 -3.87
C GLU A 174 -7.36 -4.13 -4.27
N LEU A 175 -6.43 -3.57 -5.04
CA LEU A 175 -6.61 -2.26 -5.66
C LEU A 175 -6.01 -2.28 -7.06
N THR A 176 -6.89 -2.25 -8.05
CA THR A 176 -6.50 -2.22 -9.46
C THR A 176 -6.13 -0.81 -9.89
N ARG A 177 -5.40 -0.71 -11.02
CA ARG A 177 -5.08 0.58 -11.64
C ARG A 177 -6.33 1.32 -12.11
N GLU A 178 -7.37 0.60 -12.52
CA GLU A 178 -8.65 1.17 -12.97
C GLU A 178 -9.43 1.78 -11.80
N GLU A 179 -9.51 1.08 -10.67
CA GLU A 179 -10.13 1.59 -9.44
C GLU A 179 -9.39 2.82 -8.91
N TRP A 180 -8.05 2.79 -8.89
CA TRP A 180 -7.26 3.97 -8.51
C TRP A 180 -7.50 5.16 -9.44
N GLN A 181 -7.53 4.95 -10.76
CA GLN A 181 -7.84 6.02 -11.72
C GLN A 181 -9.25 6.58 -11.52
N THR A 182 -10.22 5.73 -11.19
CA THR A 182 -11.61 6.13 -10.91
C THR A 182 -11.67 6.99 -9.64
N LEU A 183 -10.93 6.61 -8.59
CA LEU A 183 -10.79 7.39 -7.36
C LEU A 183 -10.13 8.77 -7.63
N VAL A 184 -9.07 8.80 -8.43
CA VAL A 184 -8.38 10.03 -8.84
C VAL A 184 -9.33 10.95 -9.62
N GLN A 185 -10.04 10.42 -10.61
CA GLN A 185 -11.00 11.20 -11.41
C GLN A 185 -12.14 11.75 -10.56
N THR A 186 -12.70 10.94 -9.67
CA THR A 186 -13.75 11.35 -8.73
C THR A 186 -13.24 12.46 -7.80
N SER A 187 -12.03 12.31 -7.28
CA SER A 187 -11.40 13.34 -6.43
C SER A 187 -11.18 14.67 -7.19
N MET A 188 -10.79 14.60 -8.46
CA MET A 188 -10.62 15.79 -9.32
C MET A 188 -11.95 16.51 -9.59
N ARG A 189 -13.06 15.78 -9.75
CA ARG A 189 -14.41 16.38 -9.87
C ARG A 189 -14.78 17.21 -8.64
N PHE A 190 -14.32 16.79 -7.46
CA PHE A 190 -14.50 17.54 -6.21
C PHE A 190 -13.46 18.64 -5.97
N GLY A 191 -12.58 18.89 -6.94
CA GLY A 191 -11.58 19.95 -6.90
C GLY A 191 -10.30 19.58 -6.16
N PHE A 192 -10.09 18.30 -5.82
CA PHE A 192 -8.82 17.82 -5.28
C PHE A 192 -7.86 17.47 -6.41
N SER A 193 -6.62 17.95 -6.34
CA SER A 193 -5.56 17.47 -7.21
C SER A 193 -5.12 16.07 -6.82
N GLU A 194 -4.54 15.33 -7.77
CA GLU A 194 -3.94 14.01 -7.51
C GLU A 194 -2.88 14.05 -6.40
N ARG A 195 -2.14 15.16 -6.30
CA ARG A 195 -1.15 15.38 -5.22
C ARG A 195 -1.80 15.52 -3.86
N GLU A 196 -2.93 16.23 -3.77
CA GLU A 196 -3.70 16.35 -2.53
C GLU A 196 -4.28 14.99 -2.13
N LEU A 197 -4.91 14.26 -3.07
CA LEU A 197 -5.41 12.90 -2.85
C LEU A 197 -4.30 11.99 -2.30
N SER A 198 -3.18 11.91 -3.02
CA SER A 198 -2.03 11.05 -2.65
C SER A 198 -1.53 11.38 -1.24
N ARG A 199 -1.47 12.67 -0.88
CA ARG A 199 -1.06 13.12 0.47
C ARG A 199 -2.06 12.70 1.54
N LEU A 200 -3.36 12.82 1.27
CA LEU A 200 -4.42 12.48 2.22
C LEU A 200 -4.50 10.97 2.50
N VAL A 201 -4.24 10.15 1.48
CA VAL A 201 -4.30 8.69 1.58
C VAL A 201 -2.99 8.03 1.98
N GLN A 202 -1.88 8.77 2.14
CA GLN A 202 -0.57 8.19 2.51
C GLN A 202 -0.66 7.21 3.69
N SER A 203 -1.33 7.62 4.78
CA SER A 203 -1.44 6.79 5.98
C SER A 203 -2.24 5.49 5.74
N PRO A 204 -3.50 5.54 5.24
CA PRO A 204 -4.24 4.31 4.96
C PRO A 204 -3.60 3.47 3.83
N ALA A 205 -2.98 4.09 2.84
CA ALA A 205 -2.29 3.39 1.76
C ALA A 205 -1.09 2.56 2.26
N LYS A 206 -0.31 3.09 3.21
CA LYS A 206 0.75 2.30 3.87
C LYS A 206 0.21 1.10 4.61
N GLN A 207 -0.87 1.29 5.38
CA GLN A 207 -1.52 0.19 6.11
C GLN A 207 -2.06 -0.88 5.17
N PHE A 208 -2.65 -0.46 4.05
CA PHE A 208 -3.11 -1.36 3.00
C PHE A 208 -1.96 -2.18 2.41
N VAL A 209 -0.85 -1.54 2.01
CA VAL A 209 0.33 -2.25 1.47
C VAL A 209 0.95 -3.19 2.50
N GLU A 210 0.99 -2.82 3.78
CA GLU A 210 1.44 -3.71 4.86
C GLU A 210 0.54 -4.93 5.00
N HIS A 211 -0.78 -4.77 4.84
CA HIS A 211 -1.74 -5.86 4.87
C HIS A 211 -1.55 -6.81 3.69
N VAL A 212 -1.49 -6.28 2.47
CA VAL A 212 -1.22 -7.07 1.25
C VAL A 212 0.10 -7.83 1.38
N LEU A 213 1.15 -7.19 1.91
CA LEU A 213 2.44 -7.85 2.17
C LEU A 213 2.33 -8.97 3.22
N ALA A 214 1.51 -8.79 4.25
CA ALA A 214 1.31 -9.81 5.28
C ALA A 214 0.55 -11.03 4.73
N ASP A 215 -0.48 -10.79 3.91
CA ASP A 215 -1.27 -11.84 3.28
C ASP A 215 -0.43 -12.63 2.26
N ALA A 216 0.34 -11.95 1.42
CA ALA A 216 1.29 -12.57 0.49
C ALA A 216 2.43 -13.35 1.18
N LYS A 217 2.60 -13.19 2.50
CA LYS A 217 3.56 -13.98 3.30
C LYS A 217 2.91 -15.15 4.03
N ALA A 218 1.58 -15.24 4.05
CA ALA A 218 0.85 -16.17 4.90
C ALA A 218 1.09 -17.64 4.51
N ASP A 219 1.29 -17.91 3.22
CA ASP A 219 1.51 -19.26 2.66
C ASP A 219 3.00 -19.71 2.70
N ALA A 220 3.87 -18.91 3.31
CA ALA A 220 5.31 -19.11 3.38
C ALA A 220 6.03 -19.11 2.01
N ILE A 221 5.42 -18.56 0.96
CA ILE A 221 5.99 -18.44 -0.38
C ILE A 221 5.59 -17.09 -0.99
N LEU A 222 6.55 -16.20 -1.20
CA LEU A 222 6.28 -14.98 -1.97
C LEU A 222 6.58 -15.24 -3.44
N THR A 223 5.55 -15.24 -4.28
CA THR A 223 5.65 -15.44 -5.72
C THR A 223 6.17 -14.19 -6.44
N ASP A 224 6.63 -14.38 -7.69
CA ASP A 224 7.06 -13.24 -8.52
C ASP A 224 5.87 -12.32 -8.87
N GLU A 225 4.68 -12.88 -9.06
CA GLU A 225 3.44 -12.14 -9.34
C GLU A 225 3.02 -11.26 -8.16
N GLU A 226 2.97 -11.80 -6.93
CA GLU A 226 2.67 -11.00 -5.72
C GLU A 226 3.68 -9.89 -5.50
N ARG A 227 4.96 -10.15 -5.81
CA ARG A 227 6.00 -9.11 -5.73
C ARG A 227 5.75 -7.99 -6.73
N GLU A 228 5.42 -8.33 -7.97
CA GLU A 228 5.10 -7.34 -9.01
C GLU A 228 3.85 -6.54 -8.65
N GLN A 229 2.84 -7.18 -8.05
CA GLN A 229 1.64 -6.51 -7.54
C GLN A 229 1.98 -5.51 -6.44
N ILE A 230 2.75 -5.90 -5.43
CA ILE A 230 3.16 -5.01 -4.34
C ILE A 230 4.00 -3.84 -4.88
N GLU A 231 4.94 -4.10 -5.79
CA GLU A 231 5.76 -3.04 -6.42
C GLU A 231 4.88 -2.07 -7.22
N SER A 232 3.90 -2.58 -7.97
CA SER A 232 2.92 -1.76 -8.68
C SER A 232 2.10 -0.89 -7.73
N LEU A 233 1.73 -1.39 -6.54
CA LEU A 233 1.04 -0.59 -5.52
C LEU A 233 1.93 0.53 -4.97
N LEU A 234 3.21 0.25 -4.68
CA LEU A 234 4.16 1.25 -4.20
C LEU A 234 4.31 2.41 -5.18
N GLU A 235 4.42 2.10 -6.48
CA GLU A 235 4.54 3.09 -7.55
C GLU A 235 3.23 3.86 -7.75
N MET A 236 2.10 3.15 -7.86
CA MET A 236 0.79 3.74 -8.14
C MET A 236 0.34 4.71 -7.05
N LEU A 237 0.57 4.36 -5.79
CA LEU A 237 0.17 5.16 -4.63
C LEU A 237 1.18 6.26 -4.30
N SER A 238 2.32 6.32 -5.01
CA SER A 238 3.37 7.32 -4.80
C SER A 238 3.75 7.47 -3.32
N LEU A 239 4.02 6.34 -2.65
CA LEU A 239 4.40 6.32 -1.23
C LEU A 239 5.84 6.85 -1.04
N ASP A 240 6.15 7.35 0.16
CA ASP A 240 7.50 7.87 0.43
C ASP A 240 8.60 6.81 0.31
N ASP A 241 9.79 7.29 -0.06
CA ASP A 241 10.96 6.46 -0.34
C ASP A 241 11.40 5.59 0.85
N ASP A 242 11.23 6.10 2.09
CA ASP A 242 11.58 5.37 3.32
C ASP A 242 10.67 4.15 3.48
N PHE A 243 9.36 4.32 3.30
CA PHE A 243 8.40 3.22 3.33
C PHE A 243 8.60 2.23 2.18
N CYS A 244 8.80 2.71 0.96
CA CYS A 244 9.12 1.85 -0.19
C CYS A 244 10.38 1.00 0.06
N THR A 245 11.42 1.61 0.64
CA THR A 245 12.65 0.90 1.03
C THR A 245 12.40 -0.15 2.11
N TYR A 246 11.55 0.18 3.10
CA TYR A 246 11.14 -0.75 4.15
C TYR A 246 10.42 -1.98 3.57
N VAL A 247 9.41 -1.78 2.71
CA VAL A 247 8.63 -2.87 2.10
C VAL A 247 9.52 -3.77 1.24
N ARG A 248 10.32 -3.19 0.32
CA ARG A 248 11.25 -3.95 -0.53
C ARG A 248 12.25 -4.75 0.31
N ARG A 249 12.77 -4.18 1.40
CA ARG A 249 13.62 -4.92 2.34
C ARG A 249 12.87 -6.11 2.93
N GLN A 250 11.66 -5.89 3.45
CA GLN A 250 10.84 -6.95 4.05
C GLN A 250 10.52 -8.10 3.06
N MET A 251 10.33 -7.80 1.78
CA MET A 251 10.14 -8.81 0.73
C MET A 251 11.42 -9.60 0.48
N ASN A 252 12.55 -8.91 0.30
CA ASN A 252 13.85 -9.55 0.06
C ASN A 252 14.28 -10.45 1.23
N GLU A 253 14.07 -10.00 2.47
CA GLU A 253 14.36 -10.80 3.67
C GLU A 253 13.51 -12.07 3.72
N PHE A 254 12.22 -11.96 3.38
CA PHE A 254 11.31 -13.11 3.36
C PHE A 254 11.68 -14.10 2.24
N VAL A 255 11.94 -13.63 1.02
CA VAL A 255 12.40 -14.47 -0.09
C VAL A 255 13.68 -15.21 0.27
N MET A 256 14.62 -14.54 0.93
CA MET A 256 15.86 -15.17 1.42
C MET A 256 15.56 -16.30 2.42
N LEU A 257 14.65 -16.08 3.37
CA LEU A 257 14.21 -17.11 4.32
C LEU A 257 13.55 -18.31 3.61
N CYS A 258 12.63 -18.07 2.68
CA CYS A 258 11.98 -19.12 1.89
C CYS A 258 12.99 -19.92 1.06
N ASN A 259 13.94 -19.24 0.43
CA ASN A 259 15.01 -19.90 -0.33
C ASN A 259 15.85 -20.80 0.58
N ILE A 260 16.31 -20.30 1.73
CA ILE A 260 17.06 -21.11 2.70
C ILE A 260 16.22 -22.29 3.20
N SER A 261 14.94 -22.09 3.55
CA SER A 261 14.09 -23.17 4.07
C SER A 261 13.91 -24.30 3.04
N GLN A 262 13.75 -23.94 1.76
CA GLN A 262 13.68 -24.85 0.61
C GLN A 262 15.02 -25.45 0.19
N GLY A 263 16.14 -25.07 0.83
CA GLY A 263 17.49 -25.55 0.49
C GLY A 263 18.13 -24.88 -0.73
N ARG A 264 17.54 -23.78 -1.22
CA ARG A 264 18.11 -22.91 -2.24
C ARG A 264 19.04 -21.90 -1.55
N LEU A 265 20.30 -22.28 -1.36
CA LEU A 265 21.29 -21.40 -0.75
C LEU A 265 21.80 -20.35 -1.76
N PRO A 266 22.22 -19.15 -1.29
CA PRO A 266 22.81 -18.13 -2.16
C PRO A 266 24.04 -18.64 -2.90
N THR A 267 24.35 -18.03 -4.03
CA THR A 267 25.62 -18.23 -4.75
C THR A 267 26.35 -16.91 -4.80
N LEU A 268 27.55 -16.88 -4.25
CA LEU A 268 28.42 -15.70 -4.19
C LEU A 268 29.66 -15.92 -5.06
N ASP A 269 30.27 -14.81 -5.49
CA ASP A 269 31.57 -14.86 -6.15
C ASP A 269 32.66 -15.38 -5.21
N VAL A 270 33.65 -16.05 -5.79
CA VAL A 270 34.80 -16.58 -5.05
C VAL A 270 35.69 -15.45 -4.58
N PRO A 271 35.92 -15.28 -3.27
CA PRO A 271 36.85 -14.27 -2.78
C PRO A 271 38.28 -14.59 -3.22
N LYS A 272 39.01 -13.60 -3.72
CA LYS A 272 40.38 -13.75 -4.25
C LYS A 272 41.39 -14.38 -3.26
N SER A 273 41.10 -14.33 -1.96
CA SER A 273 41.96 -14.88 -0.91
C SER A 273 41.78 -16.37 -0.68
N PHE A 274 40.83 -17.03 -1.35
CA PHE A 274 40.54 -18.45 -1.18
C PHE A 274 40.70 -19.21 -2.49
N GLU A 275 41.32 -20.39 -2.41
CA GLU A 275 41.28 -21.40 -3.47
C GLU A 275 40.12 -22.36 -3.21
N ILE A 276 39.22 -22.46 -4.19
CA ILE A 276 38.12 -23.43 -4.18
C ILE A 276 38.37 -24.53 -5.21
N ARG A 277 37.78 -25.70 -4.98
CA ARG A 277 37.82 -26.80 -5.95
C ARG A 277 36.85 -26.51 -7.09
N SER A 278 37.14 -27.07 -8.27
CA SER A 278 36.23 -26.97 -9.42
C SER A 278 34.83 -27.49 -9.04
N GLY A 279 33.82 -26.67 -9.28
CA GLY A 279 32.41 -26.99 -8.99
C GLY A 279 31.93 -26.71 -7.57
N GLU A 280 32.79 -26.27 -6.63
CA GLU A 280 32.34 -25.81 -5.31
C GLU A 280 31.60 -24.47 -5.44
N ILE A 281 30.48 -24.33 -4.72
CA ILE A 281 29.67 -23.11 -4.69
C ILE A 281 29.91 -22.39 -3.37
N VAL A 282 30.14 -21.08 -3.42
CA VAL A 282 30.25 -20.23 -2.21
C VAL A 282 28.84 -19.78 -1.80
N HIS A 283 28.42 -20.19 -0.61
CA HIS A 283 27.11 -19.83 -0.06
C HIS A 283 27.15 -18.65 0.91
N ALA A 284 28.26 -18.48 1.62
CA ALA A 284 28.47 -17.33 2.49
C ALA A 284 29.96 -17.02 2.68
N TYR A 285 30.28 -15.74 2.88
CA TYR A 285 31.62 -15.26 3.18
C TYR A 285 31.57 -14.16 4.25
N ALA A 286 32.48 -14.21 5.22
CA ALA A 286 32.60 -13.18 6.23
C ALA A 286 34.03 -13.10 6.77
N GLY A 287 34.50 -11.87 7.06
CA GLY A 287 35.62 -11.68 7.98
C GLY A 287 35.23 -12.18 9.37
N ALA A 288 36.06 -13.00 9.99
CA ALA A 288 35.74 -13.64 11.26
C ALA A 288 37.00 -13.98 12.07
N ASP A 289 36.85 -13.96 13.39
CA ASP A 289 37.86 -14.45 14.31
C ASP A 289 37.48 -15.85 14.80
N LEU A 290 38.36 -16.82 14.61
CA LEU A 290 38.22 -18.16 15.17
C LEU A 290 38.78 -18.18 16.59
N VAL A 291 37.91 -18.41 17.56
CA VAL A 291 38.22 -18.59 18.97
C VAL A 291 38.14 -20.07 19.32
N VAL A 292 39.28 -20.65 19.68
CA VAL A 292 39.39 -22.05 20.11
C VAL A 292 39.63 -22.09 21.61
N THR A 293 38.69 -22.66 22.35
CA THR A 293 38.84 -22.88 23.80
C THR A 293 39.53 -24.22 24.06
N LYS A 294 40.73 -24.20 24.64
CA LYS A 294 41.46 -25.40 25.06
C LYS A 294 41.37 -25.55 26.57
N VAL A 295 41.02 -26.73 27.06
CA VAL A 295 40.98 -27.02 28.50
C VAL A 295 42.35 -27.53 28.94
N HIS A 296 43.04 -26.76 29.78
CA HIS A 296 44.30 -27.16 30.41
C HIS A 296 44.09 -27.48 31.89
N LYS A 297 45.08 -28.14 32.53
CA LYS A 297 45.07 -28.43 33.98
C LYS A 297 44.93 -27.17 34.84
N SER A 298 45.32 -26.01 34.32
CA SER A 298 45.24 -24.69 34.98
C SER A 298 43.98 -23.89 34.63
N GLY A 299 43.04 -24.45 33.86
CA GLY A 299 41.82 -23.78 33.41
C GLY A 299 41.72 -23.64 31.88
N PRO A 300 40.61 -23.06 31.37
CA PRO A 300 40.41 -22.86 29.94
C PRO A 300 41.29 -21.71 29.41
N VAL A 301 42.03 -21.97 28.32
CA VAL A 301 42.80 -20.97 27.57
C VAL A 301 42.15 -20.77 26.22
N GLN A 302 41.85 -19.52 25.86
CA GLN A 302 41.32 -19.16 24.55
C GLN A 302 42.46 -18.72 23.62
N VAL A 303 42.49 -19.30 22.42
CA VAL A 303 43.36 -18.87 21.33
C VAL A 303 42.49 -18.23 20.26
N VAL A 304 42.85 -17.03 19.82
CA VAL A 304 42.10 -16.26 18.83
C VAL A 304 42.93 -16.15 17.55
N HIS A 305 42.34 -16.52 16.43
CA HIS A 305 42.92 -16.39 15.09
C HIS A 305 42.06 -15.43 14.27
N GLN A 306 42.64 -14.31 13.82
CA GLN A 306 41.91 -13.30 13.04
C GLN A 306 42.00 -13.60 11.55
N GLY A 307 40.88 -13.76 10.88
CA GLY A 307 40.87 -14.16 9.49
C GLY A 307 39.52 -14.02 8.80
N ALA A 308 39.21 -14.99 7.95
CA ALA A 308 37.97 -15.04 7.21
C ALA A 308 37.42 -16.47 7.16
N LEU A 309 36.10 -16.55 7.03
CA LEU A 309 35.34 -17.77 6.93
C LEU A 309 34.62 -17.81 5.58
N LEU A 310 34.82 -18.91 4.87
CA LEU A 310 34.13 -19.25 3.63
C LEU A 310 33.26 -20.48 3.86
N LEU A 311 31.97 -20.38 3.54
CA LEU A 311 31.03 -21.50 3.59
C LEU A 311 30.74 -21.98 2.17
N LEU A 312 31.05 -23.25 1.92
CA LEU A 312 30.83 -23.92 0.64
C LEU A 312 29.70 -24.96 0.76
N ASP A 313 29.37 -25.61 -0.35
CA ASP A 313 28.37 -26.69 -0.46
C ASP A 313 28.63 -27.90 0.47
N SER A 314 29.89 -28.24 0.72
CA SER A 314 30.30 -29.48 1.38
C SER A 314 31.26 -29.28 2.55
N ARG A 315 31.86 -28.09 2.67
CA ARG A 315 32.83 -27.75 3.72
C ARG A 315 32.78 -26.28 4.11
N ALA A 316 33.16 -25.98 5.35
CA ALA A 316 33.48 -24.63 5.79
C ALA A 316 35.00 -24.48 5.88
N VAL A 317 35.54 -23.37 5.40
CA VAL A 317 36.99 -23.08 5.37
C VAL A 317 37.25 -21.80 6.13
N PHE A 318 38.06 -21.91 7.18
CA PHE A 318 38.61 -20.77 7.90
C PHE A 318 40.06 -20.56 7.48
N GLN A 319 40.45 -19.32 7.21
CA GLN A 319 41.81 -18.96 6.85
C GLN A 319 42.24 -17.68 7.54
N SER A 320 43.44 -17.70 8.10
CA SER A 320 44.13 -16.57 8.72
C SER A 320 45.63 -16.70 8.51
N ALA A 321 46.40 -15.67 8.88
CA ALA A 321 47.87 -15.73 8.85
C ALA A 321 48.46 -16.76 9.83
N THR A 322 47.75 -17.09 10.91
CA THR A 322 48.25 -17.96 12.00
C THR A 322 47.59 -19.33 12.05
N HIS A 323 46.50 -19.54 11.29
CA HIS A 323 45.73 -20.76 11.30
C HIS A 323 44.88 -20.91 10.03
N ALA A 324 44.87 -22.10 9.46
CA ALA A 324 43.97 -22.46 8.36
C ALA A 324 43.32 -23.81 8.66
N GLN A 325 42.02 -23.89 8.48
CA GLN A 325 41.27 -25.12 8.74
C GLN A 325 40.13 -25.27 7.73
N SER A 326 40.06 -26.46 7.13
CA SER A 326 38.90 -26.91 6.36
C SER A 326 38.12 -27.94 7.19
N VAL A 327 36.82 -27.75 7.30
CA VAL A 327 35.90 -28.61 8.06
C VAL A 327 34.83 -29.14 7.12
N ASN A 328 34.75 -30.46 6.98
CA ASN A 328 33.64 -31.08 6.24
C ASN A 328 32.33 -30.89 7.03
N LEU A 329 31.29 -30.38 6.37
CA LEU A 329 30.02 -30.05 7.02
C LEU A 329 29.37 -31.25 7.71
N ARG A 330 29.56 -32.47 7.17
CA ARG A 330 29.03 -33.71 7.75
C ARG A 330 29.64 -34.09 9.10
N LYS A 331 30.79 -33.51 9.45
CA LYS A 331 31.46 -33.77 10.73
C LYS A 331 30.98 -32.85 11.85
N ILE A 332 30.11 -31.89 11.54
CA ILE A 332 29.55 -30.94 12.50
C ILE A 332 28.38 -31.62 13.21
N ILE A 333 28.50 -31.78 14.52
CA ILE A 333 27.49 -32.42 15.38
C ILE A 333 26.64 -31.42 16.15
N GLY A 334 27.11 -30.18 16.28
CA GLY A 334 26.40 -29.09 16.93
C GLY A 334 26.70 -27.77 16.24
N LEU A 335 25.66 -26.96 16.03
CA LEU A 335 25.76 -25.64 15.43
C LEU A 335 24.74 -24.71 16.12
N GLY A 336 25.21 -23.54 16.56
CA GLY A 336 24.43 -22.59 17.36
C GLY A 336 24.99 -21.17 17.24
N GLY A 337 24.35 -20.22 17.92
CA GLY A 337 24.79 -18.82 17.96
C GLY A 337 23.74 -17.83 17.42
N ASP A 338 24.23 -16.67 16.99
CA ASP A 338 23.45 -15.52 16.54
C ASP A 338 24.10 -14.84 15.31
N ALA A 339 23.66 -13.62 14.99
CA ALA A 339 24.14 -12.85 13.84
C ALA A 339 25.60 -12.36 13.94
N ARG A 340 26.23 -12.40 15.11
CA ARG A 340 27.63 -12.00 15.32
C ARG A 340 28.53 -13.16 15.74
N GLN A 341 27.99 -14.19 16.36
CA GLN A 341 28.77 -15.29 16.88
C GLN A 341 28.18 -16.63 16.47
N ILE A 342 28.97 -17.47 15.83
CA ILE A 342 28.59 -18.84 15.44
C ILE A 342 29.43 -19.83 16.23
N ASN A 343 28.78 -20.74 16.93
CA ASN A 343 29.41 -21.81 17.69
C ASN A 343 29.18 -23.13 16.98
N PHE A 344 30.24 -23.91 16.74
CA PHE A 344 30.11 -25.23 16.16
C PHE A 344 31.01 -26.25 16.84
N GLN A 345 30.58 -27.51 16.82
CA GLN A 345 31.27 -28.61 17.47
C GLN A 345 31.49 -29.76 16.50
N LEU A 346 32.70 -30.31 16.52
CA LEU A 346 33.07 -31.53 15.82
C LEU A 346 33.18 -32.67 16.83
N ASN A 347 32.95 -33.90 16.38
CA ASN A 347 33.06 -35.07 17.24
C ASN A 347 34.45 -35.17 17.90
N GLY A 348 34.50 -35.28 19.22
CA GLY A 348 35.74 -35.36 20.01
C GLY A 348 36.59 -34.08 20.04
N LYS A 349 36.05 -32.93 19.59
CA LYS A 349 36.75 -31.63 19.61
C LYS A 349 36.04 -30.63 20.54
N PRO A 350 36.78 -29.64 21.09
CA PRO A 350 36.16 -28.55 21.83
C PRO A 350 35.22 -27.75 20.93
N VAL A 351 34.30 -27.00 21.55
CA VAL A 351 33.45 -26.05 20.82
C VAL A 351 34.32 -24.95 20.23
N TRP A 352 34.10 -24.67 18.96
CA TRP A 352 34.76 -23.60 18.24
C TRP A 352 33.79 -22.45 18.07
N THR A 353 34.29 -21.24 18.25
CA THR A 353 33.50 -20.03 18.18
C THR A 353 34.06 -19.15 17.07
N LEU A 354 33.22 -18.80 16.10
CA LEU A 354 33.51 -17.83 15.05
C LEU A 354 32.83 -16.52 15.44
N ARG A 355 33.61 -15.44 15.61
CA ARG A 355 33.10 -14.09 15.81
C ARG A 355 33.18 -13.34 14.49
N LEU A 356 32.03 -13.03 13.90
CA LEU A 356 31.97 -12.29 12.63
C LEU A 356 32.34 -10.83 12.88
N HIS A 357 33.17 -10.26 12.00
CA HIS A 357 33.58 -8.85 12.08
C HIS A 357 32.41 -7.88 11.87
N ARG A 358 31.40 -8.31 11.11
CA ARG A 358 30.14 -7.59 10.89
C ARG A 358 28.96 -8.51 11.22
N SER A 359 27.91 -7.93 11.78
CA SER A 359 26.66 -8.67 12.00
C SER A 359 26.09 -9.16 10.67
N ASN A 360 25.79 -10.44 10.57
CA ASN A 360 25.16 -11.04 9.40
C ASN A 360 24.04 -11.99 9.88
N PRO A 361 22.76 -11.58 9.76
CA PRO A 361 21.63 -12.39 10.22
C PRO A 361 21.46 -13.69 9.41
N TRP A 362 22.02 -13.76 8.21
CA TRP A 362 21.86 -14.88 7.28
C TRP A 362 22.90 -15.98 7.46
N PHE A 363 24.11 -15.63 7.90
CA PHE A 363 25.26 -16.56 7.85
C PHE A 363 24.96 -17.85 8.62
N LEU A 364 24.43 -17.75 9.84
CA LEU A 364 24.10 -18.92 10.65
C LEU A 364 22.97 -19.75 10.03
N LEU A 365 21.95 -19.12 9.43
CA LEU A 365 20.83 -19.81 8.78
C LEU A 365 21.32 -20.58 7.55
N ILE A 366 22.13 -19.95 6.70
CA ILE A 366 22.78 -20.59 5.54
C ILE A 366 23.66 -21.75 6.01
N PHE A 367 24.47 -21.56 7.05
CA PHE A 367 25.35 -22.59 7.58
C PHE A 367 24.58 -23.81 8.12
N ARG A 368 23.51 -23.58 8.90
CA ARG A 368 22.63 -24.66 9.37
C ARG A 368 22.06 -25.46 8.20
N LYS A 369 21.51 -24.77 7.21
CA LYS A 369 20.91 -25.45 6.06
C LYS A 369 21.94 -26.17 5.19
N ALA A 370 23.14 -25.62 5.01
CA ALA A 370 24.24 -26.28 4.32
C ALA A 370 24.64 -27.60 5.01
N VAL A 371 24.74 -27.60 6.35
CA VAL A 371 25.01 -28.82 7.14
C VAL A 371 23.88 -29.84 6.97
N GLU A 372 22.62 -29.40 7.01
CA GLU A 372 21.44 -30.26 6.79
C GLU A 372 21.49 -30.94 5.40
N LEU A 373 21.70 -30.16 4.33
CA LEU A 373 21.79 -30.67 2.95
C LEU A 373 22.98 -31.64 2.76
N ALA A 374 24.13 -31.32 3.36
CA ALA A 374 25.31 -32.17 3.33
C ALA A 374 25.07 -33.54 3.98
N ASN A 375 24.27 -33.60 5.05
CA ASN A 375 23.89 -34.83 5.74
C ASN A 375 22.82 -35.63 4.97
N GLN A 376 21.81 -34.97 4.38
CA GLN A 376 20.77 -35.62 3.56
C GLN A 376 21.32 -36.32 2.31
N THR A 377 22.38 -35.77 1.72
CA THR A 377 23.03 -36.39 0.54
C THR A 377 23.71 -37.71 0.90
N ALA A 378 24.18 -37.89 2.15
CA ALA A 378 24.89 -39.09 2.57
C ALA A 378 23.97 -40.31 2.77
N THR A 379 22.77 -40.11 3.31
CA THR A 379 21.76 -41.18 3.48
C THR A 379 21.24 -41.69 2.15
N ARG A 380 21.20 -40.87 1.10
CA ARG A 380 20.82 -41.31 -0.26
C ARG A 380 21.92 -42.07 -1.00
N THR A 381 23.20 -41.85 -0.65
CA THR A 381 24.33 -42.51 -1.32
C THR A 381 24.51 -43.98 -0.97
N SER A 382 23.98 -44.47 0.16
CA SER A 382 24.03 -45.90 0.49
C SER A 382 23.05 -46.74 -0.35
N ASP A 383 21.99 -46.13 -0.91
CA ASP A 383 20.90 -46.86 -1.58
C ASP A 383 20.98 -46.80 -3.13
N MET A 384 21.86 -45.99 -3.73
CA MET A 384 21.82 -45.65 -5.17
C MET A 384 23.09 -45.96 -5.99
N ALA A 385 24.00 -46.82 -5.52
CA ALA A 385 25.26 -47.10 -6.21
C ALA A 385 25.14 -47.84 -7.57
N THR A 386 23.94 -48.19 -8.04
CA THR A 386 23.75 -49.01 -9.27
C THR A 386 22.80 -48.43 -10.32
N SER A 387 22.23 -47.23 -10.13
CA SER A 387 21.26 -46.66 -11.08
C SER A 387 21.87 -45.56 -11.97
N ARG A 388 21.61 -45.59 -13.28
CA ARG A 388 21.92 -44.49 -14.23
C ARG A 388 21.05 -43.24 -14.00
N HIS A 389 20.09 -43.32 -13.09
CA HIS A 389 19.18 -42.22 -12.80
C HIS A 389 19.87 -41.14 -11.93
N ILE A 390 20.02 -39.94 -12.48
CA ILE A 390 20.49 -38.77 -11.73
C ILE A 390 19.30 -38.20 -10.92
N PRO A 391 19.37 -38.20 -9.58
CA PRO A 391 18.29 -37.69 -8.74
C PRO A 391 17.90 -36.25 -9.06
N ARG A 392 16.62 -35.90 -8.85
CA ARG A 392 16.08 -34.56 -9.16
C ARG A 392 16.83 -33.44 -8.43
N ASP A 393 17.21 -33.65 -7.19
CA ASP A 393 17.96 -32.68 -6.38
C ASP A 393 19.40 -32.49 -6.90
N VAL A 394 20.05 -33.56 -7.36
CA VAL A 394 21.36 -33.50 -8.03
C VAL A 394 21.24 -32.70 -9.32
N ARG A 395 20.22 -32.98 -10.15
CA ARG A 395 19.95 -32.21 -11.38
C ARG A 395 19.72 -30.74 -11.08
N GLN A 396 18.98 -30.42 -10.02
CA GLN A 396 18.74 -29.03 -9.62
C GLN A 396 20.03 -28.33 -9.17
N ARG A 397 20.86 -29.00 -8.35
CA ARG A 397 22.17 -28.45 -7.93
C ARG A 397 23.10 -28.23 -9.12
N VAL A 398 23.16 -29.17 -10.04
CA VAL A 398 23.97 -29.06 -11.27
C VAL A 398 23.44 -27.94 -12.17
N TRP A 399 22.13 -27.84 -12.35
CA TRP A 399 21.51 -26.77 -13.12
C TRP A 399 21.85 -25.40 -12.55
N GLN A 400 21.78 -25.25 -11.23
CA GLN A 400 22.17 -24.03 -10.52
C GLN A 400 23.66 -23.75 -10.66
N ARG A 401 24.53 -24.77 -10.49
CA ARG A 401 25.99 -24.63 -10.65
C ARG A 401 26.37 -24.04 -12.00
N TYR A 402 25.71 -24.51 -13.07
CA TYR A 402 26.00 -24.05 -14.43
C TYR A 402 25.10 -22.89 -14.88
N GLY A 403 24.23 -22.35 -14.01
CA GLY A 403 23.33 -21.24 -14.35
C GLY A 403 22.44 -21.52 -15.57
N GLY A 404 22.04 -22.79 -15.77
CA GLY A 404 21.32 -23.21 -16.97
C GLY A 404 22.10 -23.02 -18.27
N GLN A 405 23.42 -23.16 -18.25
CA GLN A 405 24.30 -23.05 -19.42
C GLN A 405 25.15 -24.30 -19.60
N CYS A 406 25.58 -24.57 -20.82
CA CYS A 406 26.50 -25.64 -21.14
C CYS A 406 27.88 -25.36 -20.51
N ALA A 407 28.43 -26.33 -19.77
CA ALA A 407 29.72 -26.25 -19.11
C ALA A 407 30.90 -26.01 -20.07
N ASP A 408 30.77 -26.46 -21.32
CA ASP A 408 31.83 -26.38 -22.34
C ASP A 408 31.69 -25.15 -23.25
N CYS A 409 30.48 -24.85 -23.75
CA CYS A 409 30.29 -23.77 -24.74
C CYS A 409 29.32 -22.66 -24.33
N GLY A 410 28.73 -22.71 -23.14
CA GLY A 410 27.82 -21.66 -22.63
C GLY A 410 26.43 -21.60 -23.28
N ALA A 411 26.11 -22.50 -24.22
CA ALA A 411 24.77 -22.61 -24.82
C ALA A 411 23.67 -22.79 -23.76
N ARG A 412 22.46 -22.27 -24.00
CA ARG A 412 21.33 -22.31 -23.06
C ARG A 412 20.20 -23.24 -23.51
N ASP A 413 20.33 -23.81 -24.70
CA ASP A 413 19.34 -24.63 -25.37
C ASP A 413 19.77 -26.10 -25.41
N TYR A 414 18.78 -27.00 -25.37
CA TYR A 414 18.96 -28.45 -25.47
C TYR A 414 20.04 -29.02 -24.52
N LEU A 415 19.93 -28.65 -23.25
CA LEU A 415 20.84 -29.05 -22.18
C LEU A 415 20.50 -30.43 -21.63
N GLU A 416 21.54 -31.23 -21.42
CA GLU A 416 21.49 -32.60 -20.93
C GLU A 416 22.44 -32.75 -19.73
N PHE A 417 22.03 -33.55 -18.74
CA PHE A 417 22.89 -33.90 -17.62
C PHE A 417 23.77 -35.09 -18.00
N ASP A 418 25.08 -34.90 -17.91
CA ASP A 418 26.08 -35.90 -18.28
C ASP A 418 27.03 -36.20 -17.13
N HIS A 419 27.54 -37.43 -17.06
CA HIS A 419 28.53 -37.83 -16.06
C HIS A 419 29.95 -37.52 -16.56
N ILE A 420 30.72 -36.78 -15.76
CA ILE A 420 32.13 -36.46 -16.05
C ILE A 420 32.94 -37.77 -16.16
N ILE A 421 32.86 -38.62 -15.14
CA ILE A 421 33.30 -40.02 -15.21
C ILE A 421 32.07 -40.87 -15.56
N PRO A 422 32.02 -41.57 -16.71
CA PRO A 422 30.88 -42.40 -17.08
C PRO A 422 30.56 -43.47 -16.03
N VAL A 423 29.28 -43.79 -15.86
CA VAL A 423 28.82 -44.84 -14.93
C VAL A 423 29.49 -46.20 -15.22
N ALA A 424 29.71 -46.53 -16.49
CA ALA A 424 30.42 -47.74 -16.92
C ALA A 424 31.88 -47.82 -16.43
N LYS A 425 32.48 -46.68 -16.06
CA LYS A 425 33.84 -46.57 -15.51
C LYS A 425 33.85 -46.32 -13.99
N GLY A 426 32.73 -46.58 -13.30
CA GLY A 426 32.58 -46.38 -11.86
C GLY A 426 32.18 -44.96 -11.45
N GLY A 427 31.67 -44.15 -12.39
CA GLY A 427 31.16 -42.81 -12.13
C GLY A 427 30.01 -42.78 -11.12
N SER A 428 30.09 -41.87 -10.16
CA SER A 428 29.03 -41.68 -9.16
C SER A 428 27.92 -40.74 -9.65
N ASN A 429 26.72 -40.82 -9.07
CA ASN A 429 25.64 -39.85 -9.28
C ASN A 429 25.77 -38.62 -8.37
N MET A 430 26.95 -38.37 -7.79
CA MET A 430 27.19 -37.17 -6.99
C MET A 430 27.19 -35.97 -7.92
N ASP A 431 26.64 -34.83 -7.48
CA ASP A 431 26.63 -33.61 -8.27
C ASP A 431 28.03 -33.21 -8.74
N SER A 432 29.09 -33.50 -7.98
CA SER A 432 30.48 -33.29 -8.38
C SER A 432 30.95 -34.10 -9.60
N ASN A 433 30.27 -35.20 -9.92
CA ASN A 433 30.54 -36.03 -11.10
C ASN A 433 29.51 -35.80 -12.22
N ILE A 434 28.59 -34.84 -12.07
CA ILE A 434 27.58 -34.48 -13.09
C ILE A 434 27.85 -33.08 -13.63
N GLN A 435 27.75 -32.92 -14.94
CA GLN A 435 27.86 -31.67 -15.68
C GLN A 435 26.62 -31.41 -16.52
N LEU A 436 26.42 -30.15 -16.92
CA LEU A 436 25.34 -29.74 -17.83
C LEU A 436 25.97 -29.44 -19.19
N LEU A 437 25.61 -30.20 -20.23
CA LEU A 437 26.14 -30.02 -21.58
C LEU A 437 25.00 -29.82 -22.59
N CYS A 438 25.20 -28.97 -23.59
CA CYS A 438 24.30 -28.97 -24.74
C CYS A 438 24.50 -30.24 -25.56
N ARG A 439 23.46 -30.67 -26.29
CA ARG A 439 23.50 -31.90 -27.11
C ARG A 439 24.73 -32.01 -28.01
N ARG A 440 25.21 -30.91 -28.60
CA ARG A 440 26.42 -30.88 -29.46
C ARG A 440 27.69 -31.23 -28.69
N CYS A 441 27.88 -30.62 -27.51
CA CYS A 441 29.03 -30.89 -26.65
C CYS A 441 28.94 -32.29 -26.02
N ASN A 442 27.75 -32.73 -25.64
CA ASN A 442 27.52 -34.06 -25.09
C ASN A 442 27.87 -35.16 -26.11
N LEU A 443 27.42 -35.00 -27.37
CA LEU A 443 27.76 -35.91 -28.48
C LEU A 443 29.26 -35.93 -28.79
N LYS A 444 29.93 -34.78 -28.72
CA LYS A 444 31.38 -34.67 -28.94
C LYS A 444 32.18 -35.37 -27.82
N LYS A 445 31.68 -35.32 -26.58
CA LYS A 445 32.31 -35.97 -25.41
C LYS A 445 32.14 -37.50 -25.45
N SER A 446 30.93 -38.00 -25.71
CA SER A 446 30.63 -39.44 -25.67
C SER A 446 31.13 -40.09 -24.35
N ASP A 447 31.78 -41.26 -24.39
CA ASP A 447 32.30 -41.98 -23.22
C ASP A 447 33.75 -41.58 -22.83
N HIS A 448 34.28 -40.51 -23.41
CA HIS A 448 35.60 -39.98 -23.08
C HIS A 448 35.55 -39.17 -21.77
N ILE A 449 36.65 -39.24 -21.01
CA ILE A 449 36.85 -38.50 -19.75
C ILE A 449 37.45 -37.13 -20.10
#